data_AF-A0A098MES2-F1
#
_entry.id   AF-A0A098MES2-F1
#
_cell.length_a   1.000
_cell.length_b   1.000
_cell.length_c   1.000
_cell.angle_alpha   90.00
_cell.angle_beta   90.00
_cell.angle_gamma   90.00
#
_symmetry.space_group_name_H-M   'P 1'
#
loop_
_entity.id
_entity.type
_entity.pdbx_description
1 polymer ?
#
loop_
_entity_poly.entity_id
_entity_poly.type
_entity_poly.pdbx_seq_one_letter_code
_entity_poly.pdbx_strand_id
1 'polypeptide(L)'
;MDKWMKNNNFNKILALAIGIILWTMVHIDTAPNTQTAASMSTKIIENVKIEVSGFDEDKYVLDPLDASSVRMEVRGKSSDINYVFSDAYKVTLDLSNVKPGSLTIPLTPSLPNGVDLVSMTPQEVNVHIELRNTKSFPITVATKGKPAEGYQLGTPVIQPVGTAEVTLSASELSRVAKVQGTIELEGENETFKEKKMKLIAYDSAGSEIKDAVIVPSTVSVELPITLPFKSVPIDIGFTGQLPDSLVLSRVTPEINSIVVYGFEDALASITSYEALIDLGSFDSAGTKQMAMELTPPAGTQKLDPGKLNVTISVSEVAQRTLEGIPVTLQGLGPGLQATVTNPTNEAVTLTLSGSPTLLDQLDKDNINVVANLSGLTAGIHEVSLQVSLPRFVTLNNSGERLVATVELKGPPAPVISATPNVDNSTPMPSSEPVSGGGNTPSVQPTHSEPVPGATATPSAGKSENSGAVNGSSSTGNTSSSGGT
;
A
#
# COMPACT_ATOMS: atom_id res chain seq x y z
N MET A 1 18.85 61.92 103.31
CA MET A 1 18.62 62.51 101.98
C MET A 1 17.97 63.91 102.06
N ASP A 2 18.00 64.56 103.24
CA ASP A 2 17.22 65.79 103.51
C ASP A 2 17.97 67.11 103.35
N LYS A 3 19.25 67.09 102.94
CA LYS A 3 20.03 68.33 102.79
C LYS A 3 19.85 69.02 101.42
N TRP A 4 19.31 68.32 100.41
CA TRP A 4 19.11 68.90 99.07
C TRP A 4 17.76 69.61 98.92
N MET A 5 16.74 69.21 99.69
CA MET A 5 15.38 69.79 99.69
C MET A 5 15.25 71.17 100.37
N LYS A 6 16.28 71.62 101.13
CA LYS A 6 16.28 72.95 101.79
C LYS A 6 16.97 74.04 100.98
N ASN A 7 17.54 73.72 99.82
CA ASN A 7 18.16 74.71 98.95
C ASN A 7 17.10 75.31 98.01
N ASN A 8 16.82 76.61 98.18
CA ASN A 8 15.82 77.32 97.39
C ASN A 8 16.08 77.22 95.86
N ASN A 9 17.35 77.10 95.46
CA ASN A 9 17.71 76.95 94.05
C ASN A 9 17.40 75.55 93.50
N PHE A 10 17.47 74.50 94.33
CA PHE A 10 17.10 73.13 93.94
C PHE A 10 15.60 73.01 93.70
N ASN A 11 14.77 73.59 94.57
CA ASN A 11 13.31 73.57 94.42
C ASN A 11 12.84 74.34 93.16
N LYS A 12 13.55 75.41 92.76
CA LYS A 12 13.26 76.14 91.52
C LYS A 12 13.57 75.31 90.27
N ILE A 13 14.70 74.61 90.25
CA ILE A 13 15.07 73.72 89.13
C ILE A 13 14.13 72.52 89.05
N LEU A 14 13.75 71.94 90.20
CA LEU A 14 12.81 70.83 90.27
C LEU A 14 11.40 71.24 89.79
N ALA A 15 10.93 72.43 90.18
CA ALA A 15 9.66 72.97 89.70
C ALA A 15 9.67 73.23 88.18
N LEU A 16 10.79 73.72 87.63
CA LEU A 16 10.97 73.90 86.19
C LEU A 16 10.96 72.56 85.44
N ALA A 17 11.65 71.54 85.96
CA ALA A 17 11.69 70.21 85.35
C ALA A 17 10.30 69.55 85.35
N ILE A 18 9.57 69.63 86.47
CA ILE A 18 8.19 69.13 86.56
C ILE A 18 7.26 69.94 85.64
N GLY A 19 7.45 71.25 85.53
CA GLY A 19 6.72 72.11 84.61
C GLY A 19 6.94 71.75 83.14
N ILE A 20 8.19 71.44 82.75
CA ILE A 20 8.52 70.98 81.40
C ILE A 20 7.90 69.61 81.13
N ILE A 21 7.96 68.67 82.08
CA ILE A 21 7.34 67.34 81.94
C ILE A 21 5.81 67.43 81.82
N LEU A 22 5.16 68.29 82.61
CA LEU A 22 3.72 68.52 82.50
C LEU A 22 3.36 69.25 81.20
N TRP A 23 4.18 70.21 80.77
CA TRP A 23 3.98 70.91 79.51
C TRP A 23 4.11 69.96 78.32
N THR A 24 5.13 69.09 78.29
CA THR A 24 5.26 68.07 77.25
C THR A 24 4.15 67.04 77.33
N MET A 25 3.68 66.63 78.51
CA MET A 25 2.59 65.67 78.61
C MET A 25 1.22 66.23 78.17
N VAL A 26 1.02 67.55 78.31
CA VAL A 26 -0.17 68.26 77.79
C VAL A 26 -0.03 68.60 76.30
N HIS A 27 1.17 68.92 75.83
CA HIS A 27 1.44 69.27 74.41
C HIS A 27 1.87 68.09 73.54
N ILE A 28 2.02 66.89 74.10
CA ILE A 28 1.98 65.66 73.32
C ILE A 28 0.53 65.55 72.87
N ASP A 29 0.31 66.02 71.65
CA ASP A 29 -0.95 65.98 70.94
C ASP A 29 -1.62 64.62 71.18
N THR A 30 -2.65 64.66 72.01
CA THR A 30 -3.78 63.76 71.82
C THR A 30 -4.34 64.18 70.47
N ALA A 31 -3.85 63.51 69.42
CA ALA A 31 -4.43 63.58 68.10
C ALA A 31 -5.96 63.54 68.29
N PRO A 32 -6.71 64.52 67.76
CA PRO A 32 -8.13 64.55 67.98
C PRO A 32 -8.69 63.20 67.52
N ASN A 33 -9.35 62.49 68.44
CA ASN A 33 -10.29 61.42 68.10
C ASN A 33 -11.37 62.08 67.25
N THR A 34 -11.07 62.22 65.96
CA THR A 34 -12.03 62.57 64.94
C THR A 34 -13.04 61.45 64.98
N GLN A 35 -14.24 61.78 65.47
CA GLN A 35 -15.42 61.01 65.21
C GLN A 35 -15.37 60.64 63.73
N THR A 36 -15.25 59.35 63.47
CA THR A 36 -15.20 58.77 62.14
C THR A 36 -16.56 59.04 61.53
N ALA A 37 -16.77 60.24 60.97
CA ALA A 37 -17.58 60.36 59.78
C ALA A 37 -17.07 59.24 58.89
N ALA A 38 -17.95 58.34 58.47
CA ALA A 38 -17.60 57.27 57.56
C ALA A 38 -17.03 57.92 56.31
N SER A 39 -15.71 58.12 56.28
CA SER A 39 -15.03 58.77 55.17
C SER A 39 -15.20 57.81 54.01
N MET A 40 -16.09 58.20 53.10
CA MET A 40 -16.26 57.51 51.85
C MET A 40 -14.99 57.79 51.04
N SER A 41 -14.21 56.75 50.77
CA SER A 41 -13.03 56.83 49.92
C SER A 41 -13.35 56.20 48.59
N THR A 42 -12.62 56.63 47.56
CA THR A 42 -12.59 55.95 46.26
C THR A 42 -11.29 55.17 46.13
N LYS A 43 -11.33 53.99 45.52
CA LYS A 43 -10.15 53.17 45.22
C LYS A 43 -10.27 52.58 43.82
N ILE A 44 -9.14 52.50 43.13
CA ILE A 44 -9.06 51.88 41.81
C ILE A 44 -8.57 50.45 42.00
N ILE A 45 -9.32 49.50 41.44
CA ILE A 45 -8.97 48.09 41.37
C ILE A 45 -8.62 47.79 39.91
N GLU A 46 -7.35 47.46 39.70
CA GLU A 46 -6.81 47.12 38.39
C GLU A 46 -6.87 45.61 38.16
N ASN A 47 -6.92 45.21 36.89
CA ASN A 47 -6.78 43.84 36.43
C ASN A 47 -7.80 42.84 37.01
N VAL A 48 -9.06 43.26 37.14
CA VAL A 48 -10.13 42.34 37.56
C VAL A 48 -10.47 41.41 36.41
N LYS A 49 -10.28 40.11 36.60
CA LYS A 49 -10.52 39.09 35.57
C LYS A 49 -12.00 38.98 35.24
N ILE A 50 -12.33 38.87 33.96
CA ILE A 50 -13.69 38.60 33.50
C ILE A 50 -13.95 37.10 33.60
N GLU A 51 -15.00 36.71 34.33
CA GLU A 51 -15.49 35.34 34.43
C GLU A 51 -16.65 35.15 33.45
N VAL A 52 -16.55 34.15 32.56
CA VAL A 52 -17.64 33.80 31.65
C VAL A 52 -18.61 32.88 32.37
N SER A 53 -19.91 33.14 32.24
CA SER A 53 -20.98 32.33 32.83
C SER A 53 -22.02 31.94 31.78
N GLY A 54 -22.64 30.78 31.94
CA GLY A 54 -23.72 30.32 31.06
C GLY A 54 -23.32 29.92 29.65
N PHE A 55 -22.02 29.72 29.38
CA PHE A 55 -21.51 29.32 28.08
C PHE A 55 -21.54 27.79 27.92
N ASP A 56 -22.09 27.33 26.80
CA ASP A 56 -22.13 25.91 26.41
C ASP A 56 -20.94 25.61 25.48
N GLU A 57 -19.85 25.09 26.06
CA GLU A 57 -18.58 24.80 25.36
C GLU A 57 -18.69 23.63 24.35
N ASP A 58 -19.69 22.77 24.50
CA ASP A 58 -19.93 21.64 23.61
C ASP A 58 -20.62 22.11 22.32
N LYS A 59 -21.51 23.11 22.43
CA LYS A 59 -22.28 23.63 21.30
C LYS A 59 -21.64 24.83 20.61
N TYR A 60 -20.89 25.65 21.33
CA TYR A 60 -20.35 26.90 20.80
C TYR A 60 -18.84 27.00 20.99
N VAL A 61 -18.22 27.80 20.12
CA VAL A 61 -16.82 28.25 20.26
C VAL A 61 -16.85 29.76 20.49
N LEU A 62 -16.13 30.21 21.51
CA LEU A 62 -15.93 31.62 21.82
C LEU A 62 -14.52 32.01 21.39
N ASP A 63 -14.42 33.00 20.50
CA ASP A 63 -13.14 33.57 20.15
C ASP A 63 -12.52 34.35 21.32
N PRO A 64 -11.19 34.57 21.32
CA PRO A 64 -10.53 35.37 22.35
C PRO A 64 -11.20 36.74 22.53
N LEU A 65 -11.53 37.09 23.77
CA LEU A 65 -12.11 38.39 24.12
C LEU A 65 -11.13 39.53 23.84
N ASP A 66 -11.64 40.67 23.36
CA ASP A 66 -10.83 41.89 23.13
C ASP A 66 -10.20 42.44 24.43
N ALA A 67 -10.80 42.14 25.58
CA ALA A 67 -10.30 42.48 26.90
C ALA A 67 -10.45 41.27 27.85
N SER A 68 -9.37 40.91 28.54
CA SER A 68 -9.36 39.80 29.52
C SER A 68 -9.50 40.29 30.97
N SER A 69 -9.34 41.60 31.19
CA SER A 69 -9.47 42.22 32.49
C SER A 69 -10.08 43.61 32.41
N VAL A 70 -10.58 44.06 33.56
CA VAL A 70 -11.35 45.30 33.70
C VAL A 70 -10.72 46.15 34.80
N ARG A 71 -10.71 47.46 34.56
CA ARG A 71 -10.39 48.47 35.55
C ARG A 71 -11.69 48.97 36.19
N MET A 72 -11.78 48.89 37.51
CA MET A 72 -12.94 49.36 38.26
C MET A 72 -12.54 50.44 39.26
N GLU A 73 -13.32 51.51 39.32
CA GLU A 73 -13.27 52.51 40.36
C GLU A 73 -14.45 52.29 41.30
N VAL A 74 -14.17 52.10 42.59
CA VAL A 74 -15.17 51.75 43.60
C VAL A 74 -15.17 52.75 44.75
N ARG A 75 -16.34 52.99 45.35
CA ARG A 75 -16.55 53.93 46.46
C ARG A 75 -17.25 53.24 47.62
N GLY A 76 -16.84 53.55 48.84
CA GLY A 76 -17.30 52.86 50.03
C GLY A 76 -16.58 53.36 51.28
N LYS A 77 -16.91 52.83 52.44
CA LYS A 77 -16.25 53.22 53.69
C LYS A 77 -14.77 52.82 53.62
N SER A 78 -13.88 53.65 54.14
CA SER A 78 -12.43 53.36 54.14
C SER A 78 -12.06 52.02 54.79
N SER A 79 -12.85 51.52 55.75
CA SER A 79 -12.68 50.18 56.33
C SER A 79 -12.98 49.07 55.32
N ASP A 80 -14.07 49.24 54.56
CA ASP A 80 -14.64 48.21 53.70
C ASP A 80 -13.80 48.11 52.41
N ILE A 81 -13.30 49.23 51.88
CA ILE A 81 -12.45 49.24 50.67
C ILE A 81 -11.02 48.75 50.91
N ASN A 82 -10.46 49.00 52.10
CA ASN A 82 -9.06 48.65 52.41
C ASN A 82 -8.90 47.23 52.96
N TYR A 83 -9.94 46.67 53.59
CA TYR A 83 -9.92 45.32 54.14
C TYR A 83 -10.43 44.25 53.17
N VAL A 84 -11.19 44.64 52.15
CA VAL A 84 -11.62 43.75 51.08
C VAL A 84 -10.45 43.44 50.14
N PHE A 85 -10.18 42.15 49.97
CA PHE A 85 -9.18 41.62 49.04
C PHE A 85 -9.61 41.78 47.58
N SER A 86 -8.64 41.84 46.67
CA SER A 86 -8.88 42.04 45.23
C SER A 86 -9.67 40.91 44.56
N ASP A 87 -9.77 39.73 45.18
CA ASP A 87 -10.51 38.55 44.72
C ASP A 87 -12.03 38.63 44.99
N ALA A 88 -12.45 39.51 45.90
CA ALA A 88 -13.86 39.75 46.20
C ALA A 88 -14.57 40.58 45.11
N TYR A 89 -13.80 41.23 44.23
CA TYR A 89 -14.32 41.95 43.08
C TYR A 89 -14.39 40.99 41.90
N LYS A 90 -15.60 40.68 41.45
CA LYS A 90 -15.82 39.80 40.30
C LYS A 90 -16.53 40.55 39.20
N VAL A 91 -16.17 40.25 37.95
CA VAL A 91 -16.88 40.75 36.79
C VAL A 91 -17.30 39.56 35.97
N THR A 92 -18.60 39.43 35.72
CA THR A 92 -19.18 38.29 35.03
C THR A 92 -19.73 38.71 33.67
N LEU A 93 -19.44 37.90 32.65
CA LEU A 93 -20.01 37.97 31.32
C LEU A 93 -21.04 36.84 31.17
N ASP A 94 -22.32 37.19 31.05
CA ASP A 94 -23.40 36.20 30.88
C ASP A 94 -23.61 35.87 29.40
N LEU A 95 -23.37 34.61 29.04
CA LEU A 95 -23.54 34.07 27.70
C LEU A 95 -24.73 33.08 27.59
N SER A 96 -25.61 33.01 28.59
CA SER A 96 -26.70 32.00 28.65
C SER A 96 -27.71 32.07 27.50
N ASN A 97 -27.93 33.26 26.93
CA ASN A 97 -28.98 33.53 25.93
C ASN A 97 -28.45 34.04 24.59
N VAL A 98 -27.16 33.84 24.32
CA VAL A 98 -26.51 34.39 23.14
C VAL A 98 -26.75 33.53 21.90
N LYS A 99 -26.82 34.19 20.74
CA LYS A 99 -26.91 33.54 19.43
C LYS A 99 -25.54 33.63 18.74
N PRO A 100 -25.24 32.71 17.80
CA PRO A 100 -24.03 32.80 17.00
C PRO A 100 -23.91 34.14 16.26
N GLY A 101 -22.71 34.69 16.20
CA GLY A 101 -22.37 35.98 15.58
C GLY A 101 -21.48 36.85 16.46
N SER A 102 -21.17 38.05 15.96
CA SER A 102 -20.50 39.10 16.74
C SER A 102 -21.53 39.92 17.50
N LEU A 103 -21.39 40.00 18.83
CA LEU A 103 -22.27 40.78 19.70
C LEU A 103 -21.43 41.56 20.72
N THR A 104 -21.88 42.75 21.08
CA THR A 104 -21.32 43.51 22.20
C THR A 104 -22.18 43.26 23.43
N ILE A 105 -21.60 42.72 24.49
CA ILE A 105 -22.32 42.32 25.71
C ILE A 105 -21.82 43.16 26.89
N PRO A 106 -22.74 43.76 27.68
CA PRO A 106 -22.37 44.49 28.89
C PRO A 106 -21.86 43.54 29.98
N LEU A 107 -20.83 43.96 30.70
CA LEU A 107 -20.25 43.22 31.81
C LEU A 107 -21.05 43.48 33.09
N THR A 108 -21.25 42.43 33.90
CA THR A 108 -21.97 42.52 35.18
C THR A 108 -20.98 42.51 36.35
N PRO A 109 -20.80 43.63 37.06
CA PRO A 109 -19.93 43.69 38.23
C PRO A 109 -20.63 43.06 39.45
N SER A 110 -19.93 42.21 40.18
CA SER A 110 -20.31 41.65 41.47
C SER A 110 -19.37 42.20 42.53
N LEU A 111 -19.89 43.11 43.36
CA LEU A 111 -19.15 43.85 44.38
C LEU A 111 -19.47 43.32 45.79
N PRO A 112 -18.54 43.43 46.74
CA PRO A 112 -18.78 43.09 48.14
C PRO A 112 -19.67 44.13 48.83
N ASN A 113 -20.31 43.71 49.93
CA ASN A 113 -21.21 44.57 50.71
C ASN A 113 -20.52 45.85 51.19
N GLY A 114 -21.18 47.00 51.04
CA GLY A 114 -20.66 48.30 51.48
C GLY A 114 -19.74 49.01 50.47
N VAL A 115 -19.62 48.47 49.25
CA VAL A 115 -18.86 49.04 48.14
C VAL A 115 -19.77 49.24 46.92
N ASP A 116 -19.80 50.47 46.40
CA ASP A 116 -20.52 50.88 45.21
C ASP A 116 -19.56 51.06 44.02
N LEU A 117 -20.01 50.73 42.81
CA LEU A 117 -19.24 50.98 41.59
C LEU A 117 -19.38 52.45 41.17
N VAL A 118 -18.25 53.12 40.91
CA VAL A 118 -18.20 54.47 40.36
C VAL A 118 -18.05 54.41 38.85
N SER A 119 -17.03 53.70 38.38
CA SER A 119 -16.74 53.57 36.95
C SER A 119 -16.09 52.22 36.65
N MET A 120 -16.30 51.73 35.42
CA MET A 120 -15.75 50.46 34.95
C MET A 120 -15.28 50.65 33.51
N THR A 121 -14.09 50.18 33.18
CA THR A 121 -13.52 50.30 31.83
C THR A 121 -12.82 49.00 31.43
N PRO A 122 -13.24 48.34 30.33
CA PRO A 122 -14.44 48.63 29.52
C PRO A 122 -15.74 48.24 30.24
N GLN A 123 -16.88 48.84 29.86
CA GLN A 123 -18.22 48.47 30.39
C GLN A 123 -18.85 47.30 29.62
N GLU A 124 -18.39 47.09 28.39
CA GLU A 124 -18.89 46.10 27.46
C GLU A 124 -17.73 45.47 26.70
N VAL A 125 -17.90 44.23 26.25
CA VAL A 125 -16.88 43.47 25.51
C VAL A 125 -17.51 42.93 24.24
N ASN A 126 -16.77 42.97 23.13
CA ASN A 126 -17.18 42.28 21.92
C ASN A 126 -16.87 40.79 22.06
N VAL A 127 -17.88 39.98 21.80
CA VAL A 127 -17.77 38.53 21.73
C VAL A 127 -18.06 38.10 20.31
N HIS A 128 -17.27 37.14 19.81
CA HIS A 128 -17.60 36.41 18.60
C HIS A 128 -17.86 34.97 18.96
N ILE A 129 -19.08 34.51 18.65
CA ILE A 129 -19.56 33.18 19.03
C ILE A 129 -19.91 32.42 17.76
N GLU A 130 -19.25 31.29 17.54
CA GLU A 130 -19.56 30.39 16.44
C GLU A 130 -20.21 29.10 16.94
N LEU A 131 -21.02 28.47 16.07
CA LEU A 131 -21.55 27.14 16.35
C LEU A 131 -20.48 26.08 16.09
N ARG A 132 -20.36 25.10 16.99
CA ARG A 132 -19.60 23.88 16.72
C ARG A 132 -20.36 23.01 15.73
N ASN A 133 -19.68 22.67 14.64
CA ASN A 133 -20.18 21.74 13.65
C ASN A 133 -19.28 20.50 13.61
N THR A 134 -19.89 19.37 13.27
CA THR A 134 -19.20 18.10 13.12
C THR A 134 -19.26 17.65 11.67
N LYS A 135 -18.12 17.22 11.13
CA LYS A 135 -18.05 16.61 9.79
C LYS A 135 -17.12 15.42 9.81
N SER A 136 -17.48 14.39 9.05
CA SER A 136 -16.69 13.17 8.94
C SER A 136 -15.64 13.29 7.83
N PHE A 137 -14.42 12.85 8.12
CA PHE A 137 -13.29 12.84 7.20
C PHE A 137 -12.63 11.46 7.15
N PRO A 138 -12.15 11.01 5.98
CA PRO A 138 -11.40 9.76 5.91
C PRO A 138 -10.08 9.86 6.67
N ILE A 139 -9.73 8.80 7.40
CA ILE A 139 -8.48 8.73 8.15
C ILE A 139 -7.38 8.32 7.20
N THR A 140 -6.30 9.08 7.17
CA THR A 140 -5.11 8.79 6.36
C THR A 140 -3.87 8.65 7.25
N VAL A 141 -2.83 8.01 6.74
CA VAL A 141 -1.55 7.88 7.43
C VAL A 141 -0.47 8.45 6.53
N ALA A 142 0.35 9.36 7.06
CA ALA A 142 1.57 9.81 6.43
C ALA A 142 2.78 9.21 7.15
N THR A 143 3.81 8.94 6.37
CA THR A 143 5.10 8.48 6.86
C THR A 143 6.13 9.58 6.66
N LYS A 144 6.95 9.85 7.67
CA LYS A 144 8.05 10.80 7.63
C LYS A 144 9.35 10.04 7.85
N GLY A 145 10.27 10.14 6.90
CA GLY A 145 11.51 9.35 6.89
C GLY A 145 11.48 8.28 5.81
N LYS A 146 12.37 7.28 5.95
CA LYS A 146 12.50 6.16 5.00
C LYS A 146 12.64 4.85 5.78
N PRO A 147 12.12 3.73 5.27
CA PRO A 147 12.41 2.42 5.83
C PRO A 147 13.88 2.05 5.64
N ALA A 148 14.31 0.92 6.23
CA ALA A 148 15.62 0.34 6.01
C ALA A 148 15.96 0.19 4.50
N GLU A 149 17.25 0.22 4.16
CA GLU A 149 17.69 0.08 2.77
C GLU A 149 17.20 -1.24 2.15
N GLY A 150 16.61 -1.15 0.96
CA GLY A 150 16.02 -2.29 0.24
C GLY A 150 14.62 -2.68 0.70
N TYR A 151 14.07 -2.09 1.77
CA TYR A 151 12.71 -2.35 2.23
C TYR A 151 11.70 -1.41 1.56
N GLN A 152 10.47 -1.91 1.41
CA GLN A 152 9.35 -1.17 0.86
C GLN A 152 8.22 -1.09 1.89
N LEU A 153 7.48 0.02 1.84
CA LEU A 153 6.30 0.22 2.66
C LEU A 153 5.10 -0.44 1.97
N GLY A 154 4.40 -1.28 2.71
CA GLY A 154 3.11 -1.83 2.31
C GLY A 154 1.97 -0.82 2.50
N THR A 155 0.75 -1.27 2.27
CA THR A 155 -0.44 -0.45 2.53
C THR A 155 -0.73 -0.42 4.04
N PRO A 156 -0.86 0.76 4.67
CA PRO A 156 -1.19 0.85 6.09
C PRO A 156 -2.60 0.33 6.35
N VAL A 157 -2.73 -0.52 7.36
CA VAL A 157 -4.00 -1.06 7.86
C VAL A 157 -4.40 -0.28 9.10
N ILE A 158 -5.54 0.39 9.04
CA ILE A 158 -6.05 1.26 10.12
C ILE A 158 -7.26 0.59 10.77
N GLN A 159 -7.29 0.57 12.10
CA GLN A 159 -8.38 0.02 12.91
C GLN A 159 -8.82 1.05 13.96
N PRO A 160 -10.12 1.42 14.01
CA PRO A 160 -11.20 0.96 13.14
C PRO A 160 -11.08 1.50 11.70
N VAL A 161 -11.64 0.76 10.74
CA VAL A 161 -11.75 1.21 9.35
C VAL A 161 -12.83 2.30 9.23
N GLY A 162 -12.56 3.37 8.47
CA GLY A 162 -13.57 4.37 8.13
C GLY A 162 -13.11 5.82 8.30
N THR A 163 -14.02 6.63 8.83
CA THR A 163 -13.87 8.09 8.96
C THR A 163 -13.78 8.51 10.42
N ALA A 164 -13.06 9.59 10.69
CA ALA A 164 -13.10 10.28 11.98
C ALA A 164 -14.04 11.48 11.89
N GLU A 165 -14.80 11.71 12.95
CA GLU A 165 -15.61 12.91 13.12
C GLU A 165 -14.74 14.03 13.70
N VAL A 166 -14.78 15.18 13.05
CA VAL A 166 -14.05 16.38 13.48
C VAL A 166 -15.07 17.45 13.87
N THR A 167 -14.98 17.91 15.11
CA THR A 167 -15.82 18.98 15.65
C THR A 167 -15.00 20.25 15.86
N LEU A 168 -15.39 21.31 15.17
CA LEU A 168 -14.71 22.61 15.12
C LEU A 168 -15.74 23.74 14.96
N SER A 169 -15.29 24.99 15.08
CA SER A 169 -16.10 26.14 14.66
C SER A 169 -16.40 26.08 13.16
N ALA A 170 -17.49 26.69 12.71
CA ALA A 170 -17.93 26.58 11.32
C ALA A 170 -16.89 27.09 10.32
N SER A 171 -16.19 28.17 10.68
CA SER A 171 -15.12 28.76 9.88
C SER A 171 -13.89 27.85 9.79
N GLU A 172 -13.47 27.26 10.91
CA GLU A 172 -12.32 26.35 10.99
C GLU A 172 -12.59 25.01 10.28
N LEU A 173 -13.78 24.44 10.50
CA LEU A 173 -14.20 23.16 9.93
C LEU A 173 -14.18 23.19 8.39
N SER A 174 -14.50 24.34 7.81
CA SER A 174 -14.48 24.55 6.35
C SER A 174 -13.06 24.53 5.77
N ARG A 175 -12.04 24.77 6.59
CA ARG A 175 -10.63 24.72 6.18
C ARG A 175 -10.01 23.33 6.31
N VAL A 176 -10.64 22.42 7.06
CA VAL A 176 -10.14 21.05 7.23
C VAL A 176 -10.14 20.34 5.88
N ALA A 177 -8.95 19.93 5.42
CA ALA A 177 -8.79 19.19 4.19
C ALA A 177 -8.64 17.69 4.44
N LYS A 178 -7.91 17.30 5.48
CA LYS A 178 -7.63 15.89 5.80
C LYS A 178 -7.42 15.66 7.29
N VAL A 179 -7.73 14.43 7.72
CA VAL A 179 -7.37 13.92 9.05
C VAL A 179 -6.29 12.85 8.86
N GLN A 180 -5.17 13.01 9.55
CA GLN A 180 -3.98 12.21 9.31
C GLN A 180 -3.26 11.87 10.61
N GLY A 181 -2.81 10.61 10.72
CA GLY A 181 -1.78 10.19 11.66
C GLY A 181 -0.41 10.22 11.01
N THR A 182 0.63 10.56 11.76
CA THR A 182 2.01 10.63 11.25
C THR A 182 2.86 9.54 11.91
N ILE A 183 3.47 8.68 11.09
CA ILE A 183 4.47 7.70 11.51
C ILE A 183 5.84 8.26 11.17
N GLU A 184 6.73 8.31 12.16
CA GLU A 184 8.14 8.62 11.94
C GLU A 184 8.92 7.31 11.76
N LEU A 185 9.70 7.21 10.70
CA LEU A 185 10.51 6.04 10.35
C LEU A 185 12.00 6.42 10.38
N GLU A 186 12.79 5.67 11.15
CA GLU A 186 14.24 5.84 11.34
C GLU A 186 15.04 4.64 10.80
N GLY A 187 14.55 3.99 9.74
CA GLY A 187 15.24 2.88 9.09
C GLY A 187 14.82 1.51 9.63
N GLU A 188 13.56 1.36 10.04
CA GLU A 188 12.98 0.11 10.48
C GLU A 188 12.87 -0.88 9.31
N ASN A 189 13.06 -2.16 9.63
CA ASN A 189 12.96 -3.31 8.74
C ASN A 189 11.83 -4.29 9.11
N GLU A 190 11.11 -4.01 10.20
CA GLU A 190 9.99 -4.81 10.68
C GLU A 190 8.68 -4.05 10.53
N THR A 191 7.57 -4.79 10.50
CA THR A 191 6.23 -4.19 10.43
C THR A 191 5.99 -3.28 11.63
N PHE A 192 5.73 -2.00 11.36
CA PHE A 192 5.45 -1.00 12.38
C PHE A 192 4.02 -1.18 12.89
N LYS A 193 3.85 -1.32 14.21
CA LYS A 193 2.54 -1.50 14.86
C LYS A 193 2.37 -0.49 15.98
N GLU A 194 1.42 0.42 15.82
CA GLU A 194 1.06 1.40 16.85
C GLU A 194 -0.41 1.25 17.20
N LYS A 195 -0.72 0.99 18.48
CA LYS A 195 -2.12 0.77 18.91
C LYS A 195 -2.86 2.07 19.20
N LYS A 196 -2.13 3.16 19.47
CA LYS A 196 -2.70 4.46 19.86
C LYS A 196 -2.04 5.59 19.09
N MET A 197 -2.21 5.58 17.77
CA MET A 197 -1.79 6.68 16.91
C MET A 197 -2.76 7.85 17.08
N LYS A 198 -2.27 9.01 17.51
CA LYS A 198 -3.09 10.24 17.61
C LYS A 198 -3.42 10.76 16.21
N LEU A 199 -4.69 11.12 16.00
CA LEU A 199 -5.13 11.78 14.78
C LEU A 199 -5.02 13.30 14.90
N ILE A 200 -4.62 13.94 13.79
CA ILE A 200 -4.50 15.39 13.69
C ILE A 200 -5.23 15.86 12.43
N ALA A 201 -5.97 16.96 12.55
CA ALA A 201 -6.64 17.61 11.42
C ALA A 201 -5.70 18.64 10.78
N TYR A 202 -5.58 18.58 9.45
CA TYR A 202 -4.76 19.50 8.67
C TYR A 202 -5.61 20.29 7.68
N ASP A 203 -5.23 21.55 7.47
CA ASP A 203 -5.81 22.40 6.44
C ASP A 203 -5.27 22.06 5.04
N SER A 204 -5.75 22.76 4.02
CA SER A 204 -5.29 22.61 2.63
C SER A 204 -3.83 22.99 2.41
N ALA A 205 -3.23 23.78 3.30
CA ALA A 205 -1.82 24.16 3.27
C ALA A 205 -0.92 23.16 4.03
N GLY A 206 -1.51 22.16 4.71
CA GLY A 206 -0.80 21.19 5.53
C GLY A 206 -0.46 21.67 6.94
N SER A 207 -1.10 22.73 7.42
CA SER A 207 -0.94 23.24 8.79
C SER A 207 -1.89 22.51 9.75
N GLU A 208 -1.41 22.21 10.96
CA GLU A 208 -2.21 21.59 12.01
C GLU A 208 -3.25 22.56 12.58
N ILE A 209 -4.49 22.09 12.72
CA ILE A 209 -5.58 22.80 13.39
C ILE A 209 -5.67 22.28 14.83
N LYS A 210 -5.24 23.09 15.80
CA LYS A 210 -5.05 22.67 17.20
C LYS A 210 -6.35 22.46 17.97
N ASP A 211 -7.40 23.20 17.65
CA ASP A 211 -8.67 23.19 18.42
C ASP A 211 -9.65 22.10 17.95
N ALA A 212 -9.19 21.18 17.10
CA ALA A 212 -9.98 20.12 16.53
C ALA A 212 -10.25 19.00 17.55
N VAL A 213 -11.53 18.78 17.86
CA VAL A 213 -11.96 17.63 18.66
C VAL A 213 -12.26 16.49 17.69
N ILE A 214 -11.44 15.44 17.71
CA ILE A 214 -11.52 14.31 16.77
C ILE A 214 -11.99 13.05 17.49
N VAL A 215 -12.99 12.37 16.92
CA VAL A 215 -13.55 11.12 17.42
C VAL A 215 -13.52 10.05 16.32
N PRO A 216 -12.80 8.93 16.50
CA PRO A 216 -11.93 8.61 17.63
C PRO A 216 -10.65 9.48 17.65
N SER A 217 -10.15 9.82 18.84
CA SER A 217 -8.93 10.62 18.98
C SER A 217 -7.65 9.84 18.68
N THR A 218 -7.73 8.51 18.76
CA THR A 218 -6.63 7.60 18.45
C THR A 218 -7.10 6.39 17.67
N VAL A 219 -6.25 5.86 16.80
CA VAL A 219 -6.49 4.64 16.03
C VAL A 219 -5.30 3.69 16.13
N SER A 220 -5.55 2.41 15.90
CA SER A 220 -4.49 1.42 15.72
C SER A 220 -4.06 1.41 14.26
N VAL A 221 -2.77 1.49 14.01
CA VAL A 221 -2.18 1.46 12.67
C VAL A 221 -1.13 0.38 12.61
N GLU A 222 -1.22 -0.47 11.60
CA GLU A 222 -0.21 -1.45 11.24
C GLU A 222 0.30 -1.09 9.84
N LEU A 223 1.57 -0.73 9.76
CA LEU A 223 2.25 -0.42 8.50
C LEU A 223 3.23 -1.57 8.20
N PRO A 224 2.89 -2.47 7.27
CA PRO A 224 3.80 -3.52 6.85
C PRO A 224 5.06 -2.92 6.24
N ILE A 225 6.22 -3.31 6.74
CA ILE A 225 7.52 -3.00 6.14
C ILE A 225 8.11 -4.34 5.72
N THR A 226 8.28 -4.52 4.42
CA THR A 226 8.72 -5.81 3.85
C THR A 226 9.72 -5.56 2.74
N LEU A 227 10.59 -6.53 2.49
CA LEU A 227 11.37 -6.56 1.26
C LEU A 227 10.44 -6.71 0.04
N PRO A 228 10.87 -6.25 -1.14
CA PRO A 228 10.25 -6.63 -2.40
C PRO A 228 10.10 -8.15 -2.47
N PHE A 229 9.06 -8.60 -3.15
CA PHE A 229 8.79 -10.02 -3.30
C PHE A 229 8.36 -10.37 -4.71
N LYS A 230 8.62 -11.62 -5.10
CA LYS A 230 8.22 -12.19 -6.38
C LYS A 230 7.66 -13.58 -6.16
N SER A 231 6.50 -13.86 -6.74
CA SER A 231 5.93 -15.22 -6.77
C SER A 231 6.51 -15.97 -7.96
N VAL A 232 7.13 -17.12 -7.71
CA VAL A 232 7.75 -17.96 -8.75
C VAL A 232 7.24 -19.40 -8.66
N PRO A 233 7.11 -20.11 -9.80
CA PRO A 233 6.76 -21.52 -9.80
C PRO A 233 7.88 -22.38 -9.19
N ILE A 234 7.49 -23.52 -8.64
CA ILE A 234 8.41 -24.51 -8.08
C ILE A 234 8.68 -25.59 -9.12
N ASP A 235 9.96 -25.78 -9.44
CA ASP A 235 10.44 -26.86 -10.28
C ASP A 235 11.05 -27.96 -9.41
N ILE A 236 10.48 -29.15 -9.44
CA ILE A 236 11.00 -30.30 -8.69
C ILE A 236 12.09 -30.97 -9.52
N GLY A 237 13.34 -30.86 -9.05
CA GLY A 237 14.48 -31.61 -9.55
C GLY A 237 14.71 -32.88 -8.72
N PHE A 238 15.46 -33.83 -9.29
CA PHE A 238 15.77 -35.09 -8.62
C PHE A 238 17.28 -35.31 -8.61
N THR A 239 17.81 -35.72 -7.47
CA THR A 239 19.20 -36.12 -7.29
C THR A 239 19.28 -37.58 -6.85
N GLY A 240 20.43 -38.22 -7.08
CA GLY A 240 20.58 -39.65 -6.81
C GLY A 240 19.89 -40.53 -7.84
N GLN A 241 19.81 -41.83 -7.55
CA GLN A 241 19.18 -42.83 -8.41
C GLN A 241 18.31 -43.75 -7.55
N LEU A 242 17.14 -44.11 -8.07
CA LEU A 242 16.34 -45.19 -7.50
C LEU A 242 17.01 -46.54 -7.80
N PRO A 243 16.81 -47.57 -6.95
CA PRO A 243 17.16 -48.94 -7.29
C PRO A 243 16.51 -49.37 -8.62
N ASP A 244 17.19 -50.21 -9.40
CA ASP A 244 16.71 -50.67 -10.73
C ASP A 244 15.32 -51.34 -10.69
N SER A 245 14.91 -51.84 -9.52
CA SER A 245 13.58 -52.43 -9.30
C SER A 245 12.46 -51.41 -9.10
N LEU A 246 12.77 -50.10 -8.97
CA LEU A 246 11.83 -49.05 -8.62
C LEU A 246 11.81 -47.90 -9.64
N VAL A 247 10.62 -47.33 -9.83
CA VAL A 247 10.37 -46.19 -10.71
C VAL A 247 9.44 -45.17 -10.05
N LEU A 248 9.61 -43.90 -10.40
CA LEU A 248 8.68 -42.85 -9.99
C LEU A 248 7.35 -43.04 -10.71
N SER A 249 6.26 -43.12 -9.95
CA SER A 249 4.90 -43.15 -10.49
C SER A 249 4.31 -41.75 -10.53
N ARG A 250 4.47 -40.97 -9.46
CA ARG A 250 3.92 -39.61 -9.38
C ARG A 250 4.67 -38.78 -8.35
N VAL A 251 4.84 -37.50 -8.67
CA VAL A 251 5.34 -36.49 -7.74
C VAL A 251 4.36 -35.34 -7.74
N THR A 252 3.74 -35.07 -6.59
CA THR A 252 2.74 -34.01 -6.43
C THR A 252 3.17 -33.11 -5.28
N PRO A 253 3.61 -31.87 -5.56
CA PRO A 253 3.85 -30.89 -4.52
C PRO A 253 2.50 -30.37 -3.98
N GLU A 254 2.46 -30.02 -2.70
CA GLU A 254 1.27 -29.42 -2.08
C GLU A 254 0.96 -28.03 -2.64
N ILE A 255 2.02 -27.30 -3.03
CA ILE A 255 1.97 -25.96 -3.62
C ILE A 255 2.78 -25.93 -4.90
N ASN A 256 2.34 -25.15 -5.89
CA ASN A 256 3.01 -25.04 -7.19
C ASN A 256 3.85 -23.75 -7.33
N SER A 257 3.76 -22.84 -6.36
CA SER A 257 4.45 -21.55 -6.39
C SER A 257 4.85 -21.11 -4.99
N ILE A 258 5.91 -20.31 -4.90
CA ILE A 258 6.45 -19.78 -3.65
C ILE A 258 6.73 -18.28 -3.78
N VAL A 259 6.56 -17.55 -2.68
CA VAL A 259 6.90 -16.13 -2.60
C VAL A 259 8.34 -15.99 -2.09
N VAL A 260 9.17 -15.32 -2.89
CA VAL A 260 10.57 -15.06 -2.59
C VAL A 260 10.74 -13.59 -2.22
N TYR A 261 11.29 -13.30 -1.05
CA TYR A 261 11.58 -11.95 -0.56
C TYR A 261 13.08 -11.65 -0.66
N GLY A 262 13.43 -10.53 -1.27
CA GLY A 262 14.83 -10.17 -1.48
C GLY A 262 15.03 -8.81 -2.13
N PHE A 263 16.28 -8.49 -2.46
CA PHE A 263 16.61 -7.27 -3.20
C PHE A 263 16.10 -7.38 -4.64
N GLU A 264 15.74 -6.25 -5.23
CA GLU A 264 15.14 -6.18 -6.58
C GLU A 264 16.04 -6.84 -7.64
N ASP A 265 17.35 -6.59 -7.58
CA ASP A 265 18.33 -7.19 -8.49
C ASP A 265 18.37 -8.72 -8.39
N ALA A 266 18.27 -9.26 -7.17
CA ALA A 266 18.23 -10.71 -6.95
C ALA A 266 16.92 -11.31 -7.47
N LEU A 267 15.78 -10.68 -7.19
CA LEU A 267 14.45 -11.15 -7.62
C LEU A 267 14.26 -11.10 -9.14
N ALA A 268 14.88 -10.14 -9.82
CA ALA A 268 14.83 -10.04 -11.27
C ALA A 268 15.40 -11.29 -11.95
N SER A 269 16.48 -11.85 -11.38
CA SER A 269 17.16 -13.05 -11.92
C SER A 269 16.41 -14.37 -11.68
N ILE A 270 15.53 -14.42 -10.68
CA ILE A 270 14.84 -15.66 -10.28
C ILE A 270 13.58 -15.85 -11.12
N THR A 271 13.53 -16.90 -11.93
CA THR A 271 12.36 -17.24 -12.77
C THR A 271 11.56 -18.40 -12.19
N SER A 272 12.23 -19.40 -11.64
CA SER A 272 11.63 -20.52 -10.91
C SER A 272 12.51 -20.89 -9.72
N TYR A 273 11.91 -21.60 -8.76
CA TYR A 273 12.62 -22.16 -7.61
C TYR A 273 12.83 -23.66 -7.83
N GLU A 274 14.09 -24.07 -7.99
CA GLU A 274 14.45 -25.47 -8.13
C GLU A 274 14.56 -26.14 -6.76
N ALA A 275 13.72 -27.14 -6.52
CA ALA A 275 13.70 -27.91 -5.28
C ALA A 275 14.17 -29.33 -5.57
N LEU A 276 15.33 -29.70 -5.03
CA LEU A 276 15.98 -30.99 -5.30
C LEU A 276 15.53 -32.05 -4.31
N ILE A 277 15.06 -33.18 -4.82
CA ILE A 277 14.64 -34.34 -4.03
C ILE A 277 15.62 -35.49 -4.24
N ASP A 278 16.18 -36.00 -3.13
CA ASP A 278 17.08 -37.14 -3.17
C ASP A 278 16.32 -38.48 -3.26
N LEU A 279 16.45 -39.13 -4.42
CA LEU A 279 15.87 -40.42 -4.74
C LEU A 279 16.55 -41.59 -4.02
N GLY A 280 17.78 -41.42 -3.53
CA GLY A 280 18.48 -42.47 -2.77
C GLY A 280 17.81 -42.79 -1.43
N SER A 281 16.90 -41.93 -0.96
CA SER A 281 16.14 -42.13 0.29
C SER A 281 14.94 -43.08 0.16
N PHE A 282 14.69 -43.63 -1.04
CA PHE A 282 13.57 -44.54 -1.33
C PHE A 282 14.09 -45.95 -1.65
N ASP A 283 13.86 -46.88 -0.72
CA ASP A 283 14.28 -48.28 -0.83
C ASP A 283 13.13 -49.25 -1.17
N SER A 284 11.88 -48.78 -1.06
CA SER A 284 10.67 -49.59 -1.17
C SER A 284 9.59 -48.89 -1.99
N ALA A 285 8.74 -49.68 -2.65
CA ALA A 285 7.54 -49.15 -3.30
C ALA A 285 6.53 -48.63 -2.27
N GLY A 286 5.87 -47.52 -2.59
CA GLY A 286 4.91 -46.88 -1.70
C GLY A 286 4.70 -45.41 -1.97
N THR A 287 3.73 -44.81 -1.28
CA THR A 287 3.53 -43.36 -1.29
C THR A 287 4.01 -42.78 0.03
N LYS A 288 4.93 -41.81 -0.05
CA LYS A 288 5.49 -41.12 1.10
C LYS A 288 5.30 -39.62 0.94
N GLN A 289 4.85 -38.97 2.01
CA GLN A 289 4.88 -37.52 2.11
C GLN A 289 6.17 -37.10 2.79
N MET A 290 6.86 -36.13 2.21
CA MET A 290 8.09 -35.58 2.76
C MET A 290 7.97 -34.07 2.86
N ALA A 291 8.29 -33.55 4.05
CA ALA A 291 8.43 -32.12 4.29
C ALA A 291 9.88 -31.73 4.00
N MET A 292 10.08 -30.83 3.04
CA MET A 292 11.37 -30.27 2.68
C MET A 292 11.45 -28.83 3.18
N GLU A 293 12.50 -28.49 3.92
CA GLU A 293 12.79 -27.11 4.28
C GLU A 293 13.46 -26.41 3.10
N LEU A 294 12.90 -25.28 2.68
CA LEU A 294 13.36 -24.56 1.50
C LEU A 294 14.39 -23.52 1.90
N THR A 295 15.54 -23.54 1.23
CA THR A 295 16.61 -22.55 1.44
C THR A 295 16.45 -21.38 0.48
N PRO A 296 16.49 -20.13 0.97
CA PRO A 296 16.44 -18.95 0.10
C PRO A 296 17.62 -18.92 -0.88
N PRO A 297 17.40 -18.64 -2.19
CA PRO A 297 18.48 -18.44 -3.15
C PRO A 297 19.39 -17.26 -2.76
N ALA A 298 20.60 -17.21 -3.32
CA ALA A 298 21.55 -16.14 -3.04
C ALA A 298 20.95 -14.74 -3.32
N GLY A 299 21.13 -13.80 -2.38
CA GLY A 299 20.57 -12.44 -2.48
C GLY A 299 19.10 -12.32 -2.03
N THR A 300 18.48 -13.40 -1.58
CA THR A 300 17.14 -13.41 -0.98
C THR A 300 17.25 -13.66 0.53
N GLN A 301 16.25 -13.23 1.29
CA GLN A 301 16.25 -13.38 2.75
C GLN A 301 15.19 -14.36 3.26
N LYS A 302 14.03 -14.41 2.60
CA LYS A 302 12.90 -15.20 3.10
C LYS A 302 12.12 -15.85 1.96
N LEU A 303 11.62 -17.05 2.25
CA LEU A 303 10.68 -17.80 1.42
C LEU A 303 9.37 -17.99 2.18
N ASP A 304 8.24 -17.86 1.50
CA ASP A 304 6.92 -18.10 2.07
C ASP A 304 6.05 -18.95 1.12
N PRO A 305 5.70 -20.19 1.51
CA PRO A 305 6.05 -20.85 2.78
C PRO A 305 7.49 -21.40 2.76
N GLY A 306 8.18 -21.36 3.91
CA GLY A 306 9.55 -21.89 4.04
C GLY A 306 9.66 -23.43 4.05
N LYS A 307 8.53 -24.14 3.92
CA LYS A 307 8.45 -25.60 3.89
C LYS A 307 7.57 -26.04 2.73
N LEU A 308 8.00 -27.09 2.04
CA LEU A 308 7.28 -27.71 0.94
C LEU A 308 7.01 -29.17 1.27
N ASN A 309 5.73 -29.55 1.33
CA ASN A 309 5.37 -30.96 1.38
C ASN A 309 5.23 -31.49 -0.03
N VAL A 310 5.93 -32.59 -0.31
CA VAL A 310 5.83 -33.29 -1.59
C VAL A 310 5.38 -34.72 -1.34
N THR A 311 4.35 -35.14 -2.05
CA THR A 311 3.89 -36.52 -2.07
C THR A 311 4.56 -37.23 -3.24
N ILE A 312 5.37 -38.25 -2.93
CA ILE A 312 6.11 -39.04 -3.91
C ILE A 312 5.59 -40.46 -3.86
N SER A 313 5.13 -40.96 -5.00
CA SER A 313 4.67 -42.32 -5.18
C SER A 313 5.71 -43.08 -6.01
N VAL A 314 6.35 -44.06 -5.39
CA VAL A 314 7.30 -44.99 -6.01
C VAL A 314 6.59 -46.33 -6.21
N SER A 315 6.86 -46.99 -7.33
CA SER A 315 6.29 -48.29 -7.66
C SER A 315 7.37 -49.22 -8.20
N GLU A 316 7.09 -50.53 -8.18
CA GLU A 316 7.96 -51.49 -8.87
C GLU A 316 7.98 -51.20 -10.36
N VAL A 317 9.15 -51.40 -10.97
CA VAL A 317 9.32 -51.26 -12.41
C VAL A 317 8.47 -52.30 -13.13
N ALA A 318 7.64 -51.84 -14.06
CA ALA A 318 6.93 -52.68 -15.01
C ALA A 318 7.35 -52.31 -16.42
N GLN A 319 7.18 -53.26 -17.34
CA GLN A 319 7.42 -53.05 -18.76
C GLN A 319 6.14 -53.33 -19.53
N ARG A 320 5.84 -52.47 -20.51
CA ARG A 320 4.74 -52.65 -21.45
C ARG A 320 5.26 -52.43 -22.86
N THR A 321 5.01 -53.40 -23.72
CA THR A 321 5.28 -53.27 -25.16
C THR A 321 4.03 -52.72 -25.83
N LEU A 322 4.19 -51.59 -26.52
CA LEU A 322 3.14 -50.96 -27.31
C LEU A 322 3.49 -51.10 -28.79
N GLU A 323 2.60 -51.76 -29.53
CA GLU A 323 2.76 -52.00 -30.97
C GLU A 323 1.98 -50.98 -31.80
N GLY A 324 2.53 -50.67 -32.98
CA GLY A 324 1.85 -49.86 -33.98
C GLY A 324 1.75 -48.38 -33.59
N ILE A 325 2.85 -47.79 -33.11
CA ILE A 325 2.97 -46.35 -32.85
C ILE A 325 3.38 -45.67 -34.15
N PRO A 326 2.58 -44.73 -34.70
CA PRO A 326 2.85 -44.12 -35.99
C PRO A 326 4.11 -43.25 -35.97
N VAL A 327 4.92 -43.32 -37.03
CA VAL A 327 6.09 -42.45 -37.21
C VAL A 327 5.67 -41.19 -37.94
N THR A 328 5.87 -40.03 -37.31
CA THR A 328 5.62 -38.73 -37.93
C THR A 328 6.87 -38.25 -38.67
N LEU A 329 6.69 -37.79 -39.90
CA LEU A 329 7.77 -37.26 -40.73
C LEU A 329 7.82 -35.74 -40.60
N GLN A 330 8.96 -35.19 -40.16
CA GLN A 330 9.14 -33.74 -39.99
C GLN A 330 10.30 -33.23 -40.84
N GLY A 331 10.15 -32.02 -41.41
CA GLY A 331 11.21 -31.38 -42.19
C GLY A 331 11.29 -31.82 -43.66
N LEU A 332 10.18 -32.29 -44.24
CA LEU A 332 10.12 -32.67 -45.66
C LEU A 332 10.30 -31.44 -46.58
N GLY A 333 11.20 -31.55 -47.57
CA GLY A 333 11.45 -30.50 -48.55
C GLY A 333 10.28 -30.27 -49.52
N PRO A 334 10.13 -29.05 -50.07
CA PRO A 334 9.02 -28.72 -50.97
C PRO A 334 9.05 -29.58 -52.25
N GLY A 335 7.91 -30.18 -52.58
CA GLY A 335 7.75 -31.03 -53.77
C GLY A 335 8.24 -32.47 -53.63
N LEU A 336 8.82 -32.84 -52.49
CA LEU A 336 9.20 -34.23 -52.20
C LEU A 336 8.02 -35.00 -51.61
N GLN A 337 7.87 -36.27 -51.96
CA GLN A 337 7.00 -37.21 -51.26
C GLN A 337 7.85 -38.19 -50.48
N ALA A 338 7.52 -38.38 -49.20
CA ALA A 338 8.21 -39.35 -48.35
C ALA A 338 7.30 -40.55 -48.09
N THR A 339 7.86 -41.75 -48.22
CA THR A 339 7.20 -43.00 -47.84
C THR A 339 8.14 -43.77 -46.92
N VAL A 340 7.64 -44.20 -45.76
CA VAL A 340 8.42 -45.03 -44.85
C VAL A 340 8.39 -46.46 -45.40
N THR A 341 9.54 -46.97 -45.83
CA THR A 341 9.66 -48.33 -46.38
C THR A 341 9.98 -49.36 -45.32
N ASN A 342 10.60 -48.93 -44.21
CA ASN A 342 10.81 -49.76 -43.04
C ASN A 342 10.69 -48.89 -41.77
N PRO A 343 9.82 -49.25 -40.80
CA PRO A 343 8.98 -50.45 -40.71
C PRO A 343 7.82 -50.49 -41.73
N THR A 344 7.45 -51.69 -42.19
CA THR A 344 6.48 -51.93 -43.30
C THR A 344 5.09 -51.32 -43.07
N ASN A 345 4.71 -51.06 -41.82
CA ASN A 345 3.41 -50.48 -41.45
C ASN A 345 3.52 -48.99 -41.05
N GLU A 346 4.62 -48.31 -41.37
CA GLU A 346 4.93 -46.93 -40.94
C GLU A 346 4.84 -46.73 -39.41
N ALA A 347 4.92 -47.83 -38.66
CA ALA A 347 4.67 -47.86 -37.24
C ALA A 347 5.72 -48.71 -36.52
N VAL A 348 6.16 -48.23 -35.36
CA VAL A 348 7.19 -48.87 -34.55
C VAL A 348 6.59 -49.53 -33.32
N THR A 349 7.29 -50.56 -32.84
CA THR A 349 7.03 -51.19 -31.54
C THR A 349 8.01 -50.64 -30.52
N LEU A 350 7.49 -50.13 -29.40
CA LEU A 350 8.30 -49.58 -28.33
C LEU A 350 8.05 -50.35 -27.04
N THR A 351 9.12 -50.80 -26.40
CA THR A 351 9.08 -51.35 -25.04
C THR A 351 9.36 -50.25 -24.06
N LEU A 352 8.37 -49.92 -23.24
CA LEU A 352 8.41 -48.81 -22.28
C LEU A 352 8.51 -49.35 -20.87
N SER A 353 9.25 -48.64 -20.02
CA SER A 353 9.45 -48.96 -18.62
C SER A 353 8.93 -47.82 -17.74
N GLY A 354 8.21 -48.16 -16.68
CA GLY A 354 7.53 -47.20 -15.83
C GLY A 354 6.64 -47.87 -14.79
N SER A 355 5.86 -47.08 -14.04
CA SER A 355 4.93 -47.66 -13.06
C SER A 355 3.75 -48.35 -13.77
N PRO A 356 3.20 -49.45 -13.22
CA PRO A 356 2.07 -50.15 -13.83
C PRO A 356 0.90 -49.21 -14.13
N THR A 357 0.56 -48.33 -13.18
CA THR A 357 -0.53 -47.36 -13.32
C THR A 357 -0.30 -46.34 -14.43
N LEU A 358 0.94 -45.90 -14.65
CA LEU A 358 1.26 -44.98 -15.75
C LEU A 358 1.24 -45.71 -17.08
N LEU A 359 1.80 -46.92 -17.14
CA LEU A 359 1.84 -47.73 -18.35
C LEU A 359 0.44 -48.15 -18.78
N ASP A 360 -0.48 -48.43 -17.86
CA ASP A 360 -1.88 -48.77 -18.16
C ASP A 360 -2.66 -47.59 -18.75
N GLN A 361 -2.38 -46.37 -18.27
CA GLN A 361 -2.97 -45.12 -18.78
C GLN A 361 -2.33 -44.62 -20.06
N LEU A 362 -1.25 -45.26 -20.52
CA LEU A 362 -0.50 -44.82 -21.68
C LEU A 362 -1.13 -45.33 -22.97
N ASP A 363 -1.55 -44.39 -23.81
CA ASP A 363 -2.07 -44.65 -25.15
C ASP A 363 -1.10 -44.16 -26.23
N LYS A 364 -1.35 -44.59 -27.48
CA LYS A 364 -0.51 -44.24 -28.65
C LYS A 364 -0.38 -42.73 -28.86
N ASP A 365 -1.41 -41.96 -28.49
CA ASP A 365 -1.45 -40.51 -28.65
C ASP A 365 -0.52 -39.76 -27.68
N ASN A 366 -0.08 -40.41 -26.61
CA ASN A 366 0.85 -39.83 -25.63
C ASN A 366 2.32 -39.99 -26.03
N ILE A 367 2.59 -40.72 -27.13
CA ILE A 367 3.94 -41.04 -27.57
C ILE A 367 4.12 -40.44 -28.96
N ASN A 368 5.07 -39.52 -29.08
CA ASN A 368 5.39 -38.92 -30.37
C ASN A 368 6.73 -39.48 -30.88
N VAL A 369 6.68 -40.16 -32.02
CA VAL A 369 7.86 -40.66 -32.71
C VAL A 369 8.08 -39.83 -33.96
N VAL A 370 9.21 -39.14 -34.02
CA VAL A 370 9.53 -38.20 -35.10
C VAL A 370 10.75 -38.70 -35.87
N ALA A 371 10.63 -38.80 -37.19
CA ALA A 371 11.75 -38.94 -38.12
C ALA A 371 12.07 -37.57 -38.73
N ASN A 372 13.28 -37.04 -38.49
CA ASN A 372 13.70 -35.75 -39.05
C ASN A 372 14.31 -35.96 -40.44
N LEU A 373 13.62 -35.45 -41.46
CA LEU A 373 14.01 -35.54 -42.87
C LEU A 373 14.66 -34.25 -43.40
N SER A 374 14.95 -33.28 -42.53
CA SER A 374 15.52 -32.00 -42.95
C SER A 374 16.85 -32.19 -43.71
N GLY A 375 16.95 -31.54 -44.86
CA GLY A 375 18.16 -31.55 -45.70
C GLY A 375 18.36 -32.80 -46.56
N LEU A 376 17.43 -33.76 -46.55
CA LEU A 376 17.52 -34.97 -47.37
C LEU A 376 16.97 -34.74 -48.80
N THR A 377 17.60 -35.36 -49.79
CA THR A 377 17.23 -35.31 -51.21
C THR A 377 16.52 -36.58 -51.66
N ALA A 378 16.00 -36.61 -52.89
CA ALA A 378 15.37 -37.81 -53.43
C ALA A 378 16.32 -39.03 -53.37
N GLY A 379 15.82 -40.17 -52.91
CA GLY A 379 16.61 -41.38 -52.63
C GLY A 379 16.14 -42.12 -51.39
N ILE A 380 16.80 -43.23 -51.07
CA ILE A 380 16.54 -44.04 -49.87
C ILE A 380 17.49 -43.56 -48.78
N HIS A 381 16.94 -43.13 -47.64
CA HIS A 381 17.71 -42.66 -46.49
C HIS A 381 17.34 -43.42 -45.22
N GLU A 382 18.32 -43.65 -44.37
CA GLU A 382 18.13 -44.22 -43.03
C GLU A 382 18.20 -43.09 -42.00
N VAL A 383 17.15 -42.96 -41.19
CA VAL A 383 16.96 -41.81 -40.29
C VAL A 383 16.70 -42.31 -38.87
N SER A 384 17.41 -41.73 -37.91
CA SER A 384 17.19 -42.01 -36.48
C SER A 384 15.86 -41.43 -36.02
N LEU A 385 15.08 -42.24 -35.32
CA LEU A 385 13.80 -41.84 -34.73
C LEU A 385 14.03 -41.18 -33.37
N GLN A 386 13.41 -40.02 -33.16
CA GLN A 386 13.36 -39.35 -31.87
C GLN A 386 12.03 -39.67 -31.20
N VAL A 387 12.08 -40.26 -30.01
CA VAL A 387 10.89 -40.62 -29.24
C VAL A 387 10.71 -39.61 -28.10
N SER A 388 9.56 -38.93 -28.08
CA SER A 388 9.13 -38.09 -26.97
C SER A 388 8.15 -38.88 -26.09
N LEU A 389 8.50 -39.03 -24.82
CA LEU A 389 7.75 -39.80 -23.83
C LEU A 389 7.21 -38.87 -22.71
N PRO A 390 6.09 -39.24 -22.06
CA PRO A 390 5.58 -38.51 -20.90
C PRO A 390 6.51 -38.63 -19.68
N ARG A 391 6.29 -37.76 -18.68
CA ARG A 391 7.09 -37.74 -17.45
C ARG A 391 7.09 -39.11 -16.77
N PHE A 392 8.27 -39.50 -16.27
CA PHE A 392 8.51 -40.75 -15.54
C PHE A 392 8.35 -42.06 -16.34
N VAL A 393 8.25 -41.99 -17.68
CA VAL A 393 8.32 -43.17 -18.56
C VAL A 393 9.63 -43.16 -19.33
N THR A 394 10.33 -44.31 -19.34
CA THR A 394 11.60 -44.47 -20.05
C THR A 394 11.48 -45.51 -21.16
N LEU A 395 12.28 -45.34 -22.21
CA LEU A 395 12.36 -46.32 -23.30
C LEU A 395 13.32 -47.44 -22.88
N ASN A 396 12.86 -48.68 -22.90
CA ASN A 396 13.66 -49.87 -22.64
C ASN A 396 13.68 -50.81 -23.85
N ASN A 397 14.04 -50.28 -25.02
CA ASN A 397 14.37 -51.08 -26.19
C ASN A 397 15.84 -51.50 -26.07
N SER A 398 16.06 -52.74 -25.62
CA SER A 398 17.37 -53.34 -25.40
C SER A 398 18.25 -53.30 -26.66
N GLY A 399 19.10 -52.29 -26.81
CA GLY A 399 20.22 -52.26 -27.77
C GLY A 399 19.88 -52.03 -29.24
N GLU A 400 18.61 -51.83 -29.60
CA GLU A 400 18.21 -51.56 -30.98
C GLU A 400 18.20 -50.04 -31.26
N ARG A 401 18.98 -49.59 -32.26
CA ARG A 401 18.85 -48.24 -32.79
C ARG A 401 17.50 -48.15 -33.49
N LEU A 402 16.60 -47.33 -32.96
CA LEU A 402 15.34 -47.00 -33.63
C LEU A 402 15.64 -46.19 -34.89
N VAL A 403 15.74 -46.87 -36.02
CA VAL A 403 15.95 -46.29 -37.34
C VAL A 403 14.75 -46.58 -38.22
N ALA A 404 14.37 -45.61 -39.04
CA ALA A 404 13.41 -45.80 -40.11
C ALA A 404 14.10 -45.59 -41.46
N THR A 405 13.78 -46.44 -42.43
CA THR A 405 14.18 -46.26 -43.82
C THR A 405 13.06 -45.53 -44.54
N VAL A 406 13.39 -44.37 -45.11
CA VAL A 406 12.44 -43.50 -45.80
C VAL A 406 12.88 -43.35 -47.25
N GLU A 407 11.97 -43.64 -48.18
CA GLU A 407 12.15 -43.36 -49.60
C GLU A 407 11.58 -41.97 -49.91
N LEU A 408 12.45 -41.06 -50.34
CA LEU A 408 12.08 -39.72 -50.80
C LEU A 408 11.96 -39.74 -52.33
N LYS A 409 10.76 -39.53 -52.86
CA LYS A 409 10.51 -39.38 -54.29
C LYS A 409 10.52 -37.89 -54.66
N GLY A 410 11.24 -37.57 -55.73
CA GLY A 410 11.21 -36.25 -56.34
C GLY A 410 9.83 -35.92 -56.91
N PRO A 411 9.51 -34.64 -57.12
CA PRO A 411 8.27 -34.26 -57.79
C PRO A 411 8.19 -34.95 -59.17
N PRO A 412 7.00 -35.41 -59.60
CA PRO A 412 6.85 -36.00 -60.93
C PRO A 412 7.40 -35.03 -61.98
N ALA A 413 8.27 -35.54 -62.87
CA ALA A 413 8.80 -34.75 -63.95
C ALA A 413 7.63 -34.08 -64.70
N PRO A 414 7.72 -32.77 -65.02
CA PRO A 414 6.65 -32.11 -65.74
C PRO A 414 6.40 -32.87 -67.03
N VAL A 415 5.18 -33.37 -67.19
CA VAL A 415 4.69 -33.88 -68.48
C VAL A 415 4.75 -32.72 -69.45
N ILE A 416 5.75 -32.76 -70.35
CA ILE A 416 5.85 -31.85 -71.47
C ILE A 416 4.63 -32.14 -72.35
N SER A 417 3.60 -31.30 -72.27
CA SER A 417 2.50 -31.31 -73.24
C SER A 417 3.07 -30.87 -74.58
N ALA A 418 3.22 -31.81 -75.50
CA ALA A 418 3.62 -31.54 -76.88
C ALA A 418 2.54 -30.70 -77.58
N THR A 419 2.89 -29.48 -77.95
CA THR A 419 2.14 -28.66 -78.90
C THR A 419 2.32 -29.23 -80.32
N PRO A 420 1.28 -29.31 -81.17
CA PRO A 420 1.40 -29.88 -82.51
C PRO A 420 2.11 -28.91 -83.47
N ASN A 421 3.00 -29.46 -84.31
CA ASN A 421 3.61 -28.81 -85.47
C ASN A 421 2.55 -28.30 -86.45
N VAL A 422 2.72 -27.06 -86.93
CA VAL A 422 2.25 -26.62 -88.24
C VAL A 422 3.41 -25.93 -88.96
N ASP A 423 3.76 -26.52 -90.08
CA ASP A 423 4.77 -26.14 -91.05
C ASP A 423 4.27 -24.96 -91.92
N ASN A 424 5.08 -23.91 -92.14
CA ASN A 424 5.14 -23.22 -93.44
C ASN A 424 6.31 -22.22 -93.59
N SER A 425 7.23 -22.57 -94.48
CA SER A 425 7.98 -21.76 -95.49
C SER A 425 8.53 -20.32 -95.21
N THR A 426 9.83 -20.17 -95.48
CA THR A 426 10.58 -18.94 -95.81
C THR A 426 10.52 -18.64 -97.33
N PRO A 427 10.74 -17.39 -97.83
CA PRO A 427 12.11 -16.84 -97.97
C PRO A 427 12.30 -15.31 -97.76
N MET A 428 13.58 -14.95 -97.54
CA MET A 428 14.33 -13.65 -97.49
C MET A 428 13.96 -12.58 -98.56
N PRO A 429 14.42 -11.28 -98.51
CA PRO A 429 15.81 -10.87 -98.16
C PRO A 429 16.08 -9.49 -97.47
N SER A 430 17.28 -9.42 -96.87
CA SER A 430 18.36 -8.40 -96.98
C SER A 430 18.10 -6.89 -96.80
N SER A 431 18.82 -6.28 -95.84
CA SER A 431 19.80 -5.19 -96.12
C SER A 431 20.67 -4.84 -94.89
N GLU A 432 21.97 -5.00 -95.04
CA GLU A 432 23.10 -4.41 -94.29
C GLU A 432 23.35 -2.93 -94.75
N PRO A 433 24.35 -2.11 -94.29
CA PRO A 433 25.37 -2.32 -93.24
C PRO A 433 25.81 -1.07 -92.39
N VAL A 434 26.87 -1.27 -91.57
CA VAL A 434 28.01 -0.36 -91.18
C VAL A 434 28.06 0.30 -89.77
N SER A 435 29.02 -0.22 -88.96
CA SER A 435 30.13 0.43 -88.20
C SER A 435 29.85 1.37 -87.00
N GLY A 436 30.57 1.37 -85.87
CA GLY A 436 31.77 0.64 -85.44
C GLY A 436 32.33 1.13 -84.07
N GLY A 437 33.27 0.37 -83.48
CA GLY A 437 34.25 0.74 -82.41
C GLY A 437 33.68 0.98 -81.00
N GLY A 438 34.22 0.52 -79.87
CA GLY A 438 35.52 -0.03 -79.49
C GLY A 438 35.87 0.49 -78.08
N ASN A 439 36.34 -0.41 -77.20
CA ASN A 439 37.00 -0.21 -75.89
C ASN A 439 36.17 -0.24 -74.57
N THR A 440 36.47 -1.29 -73.78
CA THR A 440 36.46 -1.41 -72.30
C THR A 440 37.58 -0.53 -71.68
N PRO A 441 37.66 -0.24 -70.34
CA PRO A 441 37.35 -1.16 -69.22
C PRO A 441 36.84 -0.59 -67.86
N SER A 442 36.34 -1.51 -67.02
CA SER A 442 36.54 -1.69 -65.56
C SER A 442 36.29 -0.58 -64.51
N VAL A 443 35.67 -1.05 -63.41
CA VAL A 443 35.76 -0.67 -61.97
C VAL A 443 34.46 -0.14 -61.32
N GLN A 444 34.11 -0.83 -60.22
CA GLN A 444 33.00 -0.78 -59.26
C GLN A 444 33.16 0.37 -58.21
N PRO A 445 32.36 0.46 -57.12
CA PRO A 445 30.99 1.01 -56.92
C PRO A 445 30.96 2.28 -56.03
N THR A 446 29.77 2.87 -55.77
CA THR A 446 29.16 3.02 -54.41
C THR A 446 27.86 3.85 -54.39
N HIS A 447 26.92 3.39 -53.54
CA HIS A 447 25.89 4.06 -52.74
C HIS A 447 25.12 5.30 -53.21
N SER A 448 23.80 5.30 -52.94
CA SER A 448 23.11 6.29 -52.08
C SER A 448 21.64 5.89 -51.80
N GLU A 449 21.27 5.97 -50.52
CA GLU A 449 19.90 6.15 -49.97
C GLU A 449 19.78 7.66 -49.56
N PRO A 450 18.70 8.23 -48.94
CA PRO A 450 17.34 7.76 -48.60
C PRO A 450 16.17 8.83 -48.64
N VAL A 451 14.97 8.38 -48.19
CA VAL A 451 13.75 9.02 -47.55
C VAL A 451 12.83 10.03 -48.29
N PRO A 452 11.60 10.40 -47.77
CA PRO A 452 10.55 9.72 -46.93
C PRO A 452 9.05 9.98 -47.36
N GLY A 453 8.05 9.32 -46.71
CA GLY A 453 6.74 9.97 -46.44
C GLY A 453 5.43 9.14 -46.26
N ALA A 454 5.02 8.94 -44.99
CA ALA A 454 3.67 9.07 -44.34
C ALA A 454 2.38 8.23 -44.67
N THR A 455 1.91 7.52 -43.62
CA THR A 455 0.58 7.49 -42.91
C THR A 455 -0.77 7.10 -43.56
N ALA A 456 -1.47 6.11 -42.96
CA ALA A 456 -2.94 6.11 -42.73
C ALA A 456 -3.42 5.13 -41.60
N THR A 457 -4.47 5.57 -40.89
CA THR A 457 -5.16 5.08 -39.67
C THR A 457 -6.27 4.02 -39.97
N PRO A 458 -6.79 3.22 -38.99
CA PRO A 458 -7.67 2.07 -39.26
C PRO A 458 -9.18 2.38 -39.22
N SER A 459 -9.99 1.57 -39.91
CA SER A 459 -11.46 1.63 -39.94
C SER A 459 -12.11 0.39 -39.30
N ALA A 460 -13.20 0.62 -38.57
CA ALA A 460 -13.95 -0.32 -37.75
C ALA A 460 -15.14 -1.00 -38.49
N GLY A 461 -15.54 -2.16 -37.98
CA GLY A 461 -16.95 -2.47 -37.64
C GLY A 461 -17.80 -3.29 -38.62
N LYS A 462 -18.08 -4.56 -38.27
CA LYS A 462 -19.45 -5.16 -38.22
C LYS A 462 -19.43 -6.58 -37.63
N SER A 463 -20.18 -6.84 -36.56
CA SER A 463 -20.89 -8.11 -36.37
C SER A 463 -22.04 -7.94 -35.37
N GLU A 464 -23.17 -8.53 -35.76
CA GLU A 464 -24.48 -8.56 -35.11
C GLU A 464 -24.51 -9.57 -33.94
N ASN A 465 -25.41 -9.35 -32.95
CA ASN A 465 -26.57 -10.22 -32.66
C ASN A 465 -26.96 -10.35 -31.17
N SER A 466 -28.28 -10.21 -30.93
CA SER A 466 -29.18 -10.68 -29.84
C SER A 466 -28.79 -10.48 -28.36
N GLY A 467 -29.58 -9.90 -27.46
CA GLY A 467 -31.03 -9.64 -27.47
C GLY A 467 -31.84 -10.85 -26.99
N ALA A 468 -31.93 -11.09 -25.67
CA ALA A 468 -32.94 -11.97 -25.08
C ALA A 468 -33.42 -11.41 -23.73
N VAL A 469 -34.63 -10.86 -23.76
CA VAL A 469 -35.51 -10.56 -22.64
C VAL A 469 -36.55 -11.67 -22.56
N ASN A 470 -36.76 -12.25 -21.39
CA ASN A 470 -38.00 -12.91 -20.95
C ASN A 470 -37.94 -12.93 -19.42
N GLY A 471 -38.91 -12.46 -18.62
CA GLY A 471 -40.31 -12.19 -18.94
C GLY A 471 -41.19 -13.36 -18.48
N SER A 472 -41.85 -13.17 -17.33
CA SER A 472 -43.17 -13.69 -16.96
C SER A 472 -43.27 -14.78 -15.87
N SER A 473 -43.77 -14.31 -14.72
CA SER A 473 -44.99 -14.76 -14.01
C SER A 473 -45.08 -16.18 -13.43
N SER A 474 -45.38 -16.24 -12.13
CA SER A 474 -46.76 -16.47 -11.62
C SER A 474 -46.78 -17.39 -10.39
N THR A 475 -47.56 -16.97 -9.38
CA THR A 475 -48.26 -17.79 -8.36
C THR A 475 -47.38 -18.61 -7.40
N GLY A 476 -47.63 -18.66 -6.09
CA GLY A 476 -48.89 -18.55 -5.40
C GLY A 476 -48.73 -18.56 -3.87
N ASN A 477 -49.80 -18.06 -3.29
CA ASN A 477 -50.26 -18.06 -1.91
C ASN A 477 -50.01 -19.38 -1.12
N THR A 478 -49.53 -19.29 0.13
CA THR A 478 -50.04 -20.08 1.28
C THR A 478 -49.55 -19.53 2.62
N SER A 479 -50.54 -19.23 3.46
CA SER A 479 -50.60 -19.19 4.93
C SER A 479 -49.76 -20.24 5.70
N SER A 480 -49.32 -19.90 6.93
CA SER A 480 -49.79 -20.52 8.20
C SER A 480 -48.79 -20.35 9.36
N SER A 481 -49.34 -19.98 10.53
CA SER A 481 -48.99 -20.30 11.94
C SER A 481 -47.51 -20.44 12.35
N GLY A 482 -47.01 -19.85 13.44
CA GLY A 482 -47.60 -19.81 14.79
C GLY A 482 -46.90 -20.85 15.69
N GLY A 483 -46.33 -20.39 16.83
CA GLY A 483 -45.69 -21.20 17.89
C GLY A 483 -44.20 -21.41 17.65
N THR A 484 -43.27 -21.13 18.57
CA THR A 484 -43.29 -20.96 20.04
C THR A 484 -42.14 -20.05 20.43
#